data_AF-A0A935Q9M9-F1
#
_entry.id   AF-A0A935Q9M9-F1
#
_cell.length_a   1.000
_cell.length_b   1.000
_cell.length_c   1.000
_cell.angle_alpha   90.00
_cell.angle_beta   90.00
_cell.angle_gamma   90.00
#
_symmetry.space_group_name_H-M   'P 1'
#
loop_
_entity.id
_entity.type
_entity.pdbx_description
1 polymer ?
#
loop_
_entity_poly.entity_id
_entity_poly.type
_entity_poly.pdbx_seq_one_letter_code
_entity_poly.pdbx_strand_id
1 'polypeptide(L)'
;MKRTQLLSAALILTIAATVTSCKPSRVWSTQEKNEREERTVRNTPAPPPSTYYRSSAALVISPTPGFVMNRYSDGRYYHRNPQGFMYWKGYDNRFYLDRTYLNRVSYSKWEYEQWKRYSRGSR
;
A
#
# COMPACT_ATOMS: atom_id res chain seq x y z
N MET A 1 57.35 -57.76 -19.03
CA MET A 1 56.93 -57.00 -20.23
C MET A 1 55.48 -56.52 -20.04
N LYS A 2 55.27 -55.36 -19.40
CA LYS A 2 53.93 -54.78 -19.10
C LYS A 2 54.07 -53.26 -18.86
N ARG A 3 54.28 -52.42 -19.89
CA ARG A 3 54.43 -50.95 -19.70
C ARG A 3 53.85 -50.06 -20.79
N THR A 4 53.18 -50.58 -21.82
CA THR A 4 52.71 -49.76 -22.96
C THR A 4 51.20 -49.64 -23.12
N GLN A 5 50.38 -50.19 -22.21
CA GLN A 5 48.91 -50.10 -22.31
C GLN A 5 48.23 -49.10 -21.38
N LEU A 6 48.99 -48.39 -20.53
CA LEU A 6 48.40 -47.45 -19.56
C LEU A 6 48.26 -46.01 -20.06
N LEU A 7 48.89 -45.65 -21.18
CA LEU A 7 48.86 -44.27 -21.69
C LEU A 7 47.62 -43.97 -22.57
N SER A 8 46.99 -44.98 -23.16
CA SER A 8 45.85 -44.80 -24.08
C SER A 8 44.53 -44.52 -23.36
N ALA A 9 44.34 -45.04 -22.14
CA ALA A 9 43.07 -44.93 -21.42
C ALA A 9 42.86 -43.55 -20.77
N ALA A 10 43.95 -42.84 -20.43
CA ALA A 10 43.87 -41.54 -19.79
C ALA A 10 43.45 -40.41 -20.74
N LEU A 11 43.69 -40.56 -22.06
CA LEU A 11 43.39 -39.53 -23.05
C LEU A 11 41.91 -39.50 -23.47
N ILE A 12 41.19 -40.62 -23.33
CA ILE A 12 39.79 -40.73 -23.75
C ILE A 12 38.85 -40.15 -22.68
N LEU A 13 39.23 -40.23 -21.40
CA LEU A 13 38.41 -39.77 -20.27
C LEU A 13 38.37 -38.23 -20.15
N THR A 14 39.35 -37.51 -20.69
CA THR A 14 39.37 -36.04 -20.66
C THR A 14 38.51 -35.38 -21.74
N ILE A 15 38.24 -36.04 -22.87
CA ILE A 15 37.40 -35.49 -23.94
C ILE A 15 35.91 -35.59 -23.59
N ALA A 16 35.48 -36.62 -22.86
CA ALA A 16 34.08 -36.78 -22.49
C ALA A 16 33.58 -35.72 -21.47
N ALA A 17 34.48 -35.18 -20.63
CA ALA A 17 34.11 -34.21 -19.59
C ALA A 17 33.89 -32.78 -20.11
N THR A 18 34.36 -32.44 -21.33
CA THR A 18 34.24 -31.08 -21.86
C THR A 18 32.95 -30.85 -22.65
N VAL A 19 32.28 -31.90 -23.13
CA VAL A 19 31.08 -31.77 -23.98
C VAL A 19 29.77 -31.74 -23.18
N THR A 20 29.74 -32.20 -21.93
CA THR A 20 28.53 -32.16 -21.07
C THR A 20 28.41 -30.89 -20.23
N SER A 21 29.32 -29.92 -20.36
CA SER A 21 29.30 -28.66 -19.61
C SER A 21 28.42 -27.58 -20.27
N CYS A 22 27.87 -27.84 -21.46
CA CYS A 22 26.88 -26.97 -22.08
C CYS A 22 25.53 -27.08 -21.37
N LYS A 23 25.45 -26.56 -20.14
CA LYS A 23 24.18 -26.14 -19.57
C LYS A 23 23.61 -25.08 -20.54
N PRO A 24 22.41 -25.27 -21.12
CA PRO A 24 21.78 -24.20 -21.87
C PRO A 24 21.66 -23.01 -20.91
N SER A 25 22.15 -21.85 -21.36
CA SER A 25 22.11 -20.63 -20.58
C SER A 25 20.64 -20.37 -20.21
N ARG A 26 20.35 -20.34 -18.90
CA ARG A 26 19.05 -19.97 -18.31
C ARG A 26 18.67 -18.50 -18.56
N VAL A 27 19.11 -17.93 -19.68
CA VAL A 27 18.85 -16.54 -20.07
C VAL A 27 17.56 -16.46 -20.90
N TRP A 28 17.26 -17.49 -21.69
CA TRP A 28 16.10 -17.48 -22.59
C TRP A 28 14.76 -17.65 -21.86
N SER A 29 14.69 -18.39 -20.75
CA SER A 29 13.42 -18.62 -20.03
C SER A 29 12.97 -17.44 -19.16
N THR A 30 13.89 -16.54 -18.78
CA THR A 30 13.56 -15.35 -17.99
C THR A 30 13.17 -14.16 -18.86
N GLN A 31 13.74 -14.04 -20.06
CA GLN A 31 13.43 -12.93 -20.97
C GLN A 31 12.00 -13.02 -21.51
N GLU A 32 11.54 -14.20 -21.91
CA GLU A 32 10.18 -14.39 -22.44
C GLU A 32 9.10 -14.17 -21.37
N LYS A 33 9.39 -14.50 -20.10
CA LYS A 33 8.49 -14.24 -18.98
C LYS A 33 8.41 -12.75 -18.66
N ASN A 34 9.55 -12.04 -18.66
CA ASN A 34 9.59 -10.60 -18.47
C ASN A 34 8.87 -9.85 -19.61
N GLU A 35 9.06 -10.26 -20.88
CA GLU A 35 8.37 -9.62 -22.01
C GLU A 35 6.86 -9.89 -22.01
N ARG A 36 6.42 -11.09 -21.60
CA ARG A 36 5.00 -11.40 -21.47
C ARG A 36 4.35 -10.60 -20.33
N GLU A 37 5.04 -10.48 -19.20
CA GLU A 37 4.60 -9.70 -18.03
C GLU A 37 4.58 -8.20 -18.35
N GLU A 38 5.60 -7.68 -19.03
CA GLU A 38 5.67 -6.28 -19.46
C GLU A 38 4.59 -5.94 -20.51
N ARG A 39 4.29 -6.87 -21.43
CA ARG A 39 3.21 -6.69 -22.42
C ARG A 39 1.82 -6.72 -21.77
N THR A 40 1.61 -7.48 -20.70
CA THR A 40 0.37 -7.41 -19.90
C THR A 40 0.25 -6.11 -19.10
N VAL A 41 1.35 -5.57 -18.58
CA VAL A 41 1.33 -4.30 -17.84
C VAL A 41 1.02 -3.11 -18.76
N ARG A 42 1.59 -3.07 -19.97
CA ARG A 42 1.34 -1.95 -20.91
C ARG A 42 -0.09 -1.91 -21.48
N ASN A 43 -0.79 -3.03 -21.50
CA ASN A 43 -2.16 -3.14 -22.03
C ASN A 43 -3.25 -3.04 -20.95
N THR A 44 -2.87 -2.79 -19.69
CA THR A 44 -3.86 -2.51 -18.66
C THR A 44 -4.24 -1.04 -18.80
N PRO A 45 -5.48 -0.69 -19.21
CA PRO A 45 -5.92 0.70 -19.16
C PRO A 45 -5.73 1.19 -17.73
N ALA A 46 -5.18 2.40 -17.58
CA ALA A 46 -5.02 3.02 -16.27
C ALA A 46 -6.36 2.87 -15.51
N PRO A 47 -6.34 2.41 -14.25
CA PRO A 47 -7.57 2.34 -13.48
C PRO A 47 -8.26 3.70 -13.58
N PRO A 48 -9.59 3.75 -13.75
CA PRO A 48 -10.30 5.02 -13.84
C PRO A 48 -9.83 5.89 -12.68
N PRO A 49 -9.54 7.18 -12.90
CA PRO A 49 -9.07 8.06 -11.83
C PRO A 49 -10.04 7.89 -10.68
N SER A 50 -9.53 7.41 -9.54
CA SER A 50 -10.37 7.08 -8.41
C SER A 50 -11.15 8.34 -8.05
N THR A 51 -12.42 8.37 -8.40
CA THR A 51 -13.33 9.48 -8.13
C THR A 51 -13.74 9.36 -6.68
N TYR A 52 -12.76 9.36 -5.78
CA TYR A 52 -12.99 9.74 -4.41
C TYR A 52 -13.38 11.21 -4.49
N TYR A 53 -14.69 11.47 -4.62
CA TYR A 53 -15.27 12.75 -4.31
C TYR A 53 -14.89 13.07 -2.87
N ARG A 54 -13.73 13.71 -2.70
CA ARG A 54 -13.26 14.16 -1.40
C ARG A 54 -14.18 15.30 -1.01
N SER A 55 -15.11 15.00 -0.12
CA SER A 55 -16.00 16.00 0.41
C SER A 55 -15.17 17.05 1.15
N SER A 56 -15.49 18.32 0.96
CA SER A 56 -14.92 19.41 1.74
C SER A 56 -15.62 19.45 3.10
N ALA A 57 -15.04 18.80 4.10
CA ALA A 57 -15.49 18.89 5.49
C ALA A 57 -14.31 19.25 6.39
N ALA A 58 -14.53 20.20 7.30
CA ALA A 58 -13.51 20.62 8.25
C ALA A 58 -13.15 19.48 9.20
N LEU A 59 -11.88 19.36 9.58
CA LEU A 59 -11.42 18.34 10.53
C LEU A 59 -11.80 18.67 11.97
N VAL A 60 -11.93 19.95 12.29
CA VAL A 60 -12.27 20.46 13.62
C VAL A 60 -13.39 21.46 13.46
N ILE A 61 -14.44 21.33 14.27
CA ILE A 61 -15.56 22.26 14.29
C ILE A 61 -15.82 22.73 15.72
N SER A 62 -16.34 23.95 15.84
CA SER A 62 -16.78 24.52 17.12
C SER A 62 -18.31 24.45 17.18
N PRO A 63 -18.89 24.13 18.35
CA PRO A 63 -20.34 24.16 18.52
C PRO A 63 -20.85 25.60 18.40
N THR A 64 -21.88 25.79 17.60
CA THR A 64 -22.61 27.06 17.44
C THR A 64 -23.95 27.00 18.16
N PRO A 65 -24.67 28.13 18.35
CA PRO A 65 -26.04 28.09 18.83
C PRO A 65 -26.91 27.17 17.95
N GLY A 66 -27.69 26.29 18.57
CA GLY A 66 -28.47 25.26 17.86
C GLY A 66 -27.69 23.99 17.48
N PHE A 67 -26.41 23.88 17.89
CA PHE A 67 -25.60 22.70 17.65
C PHE A 67 -26.14 21.48 18.41
N VAL A 68 -26.54 20.45 17.67
CA VAL A 68 -27.06 19.22 18.24
C VAL A 68 -25.91 18.23 18.44
N MET A 69 -25.77 17.72 19.66
CA MET A 69 -24.85 16.62 19.98
C MET A 69 -25.63 15.46 20.60
N ASN A 70 -25.17 14.26 20.32
CA ASN A 70 -25.72 13.02 20.85
C ASN A 70 -24.73 12.37 21.80
N ARG A 71 -25.24 11.54 22.71
CA ARG A 71 -24.43 10.75 23.63
C ARG A 71 -24.32 9.33 23.09
N TYR A 72 -23.09 8.84 22.95
CA TYR A 72 -22.80 7.46 22.56
C TYR A 72 -22.92 6.54 23.79
N SER A 73 -23.00 5.22 23.55
CA SER A 73 -23.23 4.23 24.62
C SER A 73 -22.11 4.19 25.68
N ASP A 74 -20.90 4.60 25.31
CA ASP A 74 -19.73 4.73 26.20
C ASP A 74 -19.72 6.06 26.99
N GLY A 75 -20.73 6.89 26.83
CA GLY A 75 -20.89 8.17 27.51
C GLY A 75 -20.22 9.35 26.83
N ARG A 76 -19.46 9.15 25.74
CA ARG A 76 -18.86 10.24 24.96
C ARG A 76 -19.92 10.97 24.14
N TYR A 77 -19.63 12.23 23.81
CA TYR A 77 -20.52 13.03 22.98
C TYR A 77 -20.00 13.10 21.56
N TYR A 78 -20.92 13.05 20.60
CA TYR A 78 -20.60 13.21 19.20
C TYR A 78 -21.62 14.10 18.49
N HIS A 79 -21.19 14.69 17.38
CA HIS A 79 -22.04 15.38 16.43
C HIS A 79 -21.97 14.64 15.11
N ARG A 80 -23.10 14.52 14.42
CA ARG A 80 -23.14 14.00 13.06
C ARG A 80 -23.66 15.09 12.14
N ASN A 81 -22.86 15.45 11.14
CA ASN A 81 -23.26 16.48 10.20
C ASN A 81 -24.23 15.92 9.13
N PRO A 82 -24.91 16.78 8.35
CA PRO A 82 -25.84 16.33 7.31
C PRO A 82 -25.21 15.44 6.23
N GLN A 83 -23.91 15.59 5.98
CA GLN A 83 -23.13 14.76 5.05
C GLN A 83 -22.79 13.37 5.62
N GLY A 84 -23.18 13.10 6.87
CA GLY A 84 -23.01 11.82 7.54
C GLY A 84 -21.66 11.63 8.25
N PHE A 85 -20.78 12.62 8.23
CA PHE A 85 -19.52 12.62 8.97
C PHE A 85 -19.76 12.74 10.47
N MET A 86 -19.06 11.92 11.25
CA MET A 86 -19.13 11.93 12.70
C MET A 86 -17.96 12.70 13.29
N TYR A 87 -18.25 13.49 14.30
CA TYR A 87 -17.29 14.29 15.03
C TYR A 87 -17.41 13.98 16.52
N TRP A 88 -16.29 13.74 17.19
CA TRP A 88 -16.24 13.45 18.61
C TRP A 88 -15.93 14.69 19.42
N LYS A 89 -16.65 14.91 20.51
CA LYS A 89 -16.40 16.00 21.45
C LYS A 89 -15.05 15.78 22.14
N GLY A 90 -14.16 16.77 22.03
CA GLY A 90 -12.94 16.83 22.82
C GLY A 90 -13.12 17.59 24.13
N TYR A 91 -12.08 17.60 24.96
CA TYR A 91 -12.06 18.29 26.26
C TYR A 91 -12.17 19.81 26.16
N ASP A 92 -11.76 20.37 25.03
CA ASP A 92 -11.72 21.81 24.77
C ASP A 92 -12.99 22.33 24.09
N ASN A 93 -14.09 21.61 24.26
CA ASN A 93 -15.41 21.91 23.70
C ASN A 93 -15.43 22.03 22.16
N ARG A 94 -14.40 21.54 21.48
CA ARG A 94 -14.37 21.38 20.02
C ARG A 94 -14.73 19.95 19.64
N PHE A 95 -15.11 19.78 18.38
CA PHE A 95 -15.53 18.51 17.83
C PHE A 95 -14.56 18.10 16.70
N TYR A 96 -14.02 16.90 16.82
CA TYR A 96 -12.95 16.38 15.97
C TYR A 96 -13.49 15.30 15.06
N LEU A 97 -13.22 15.40 13.75
CA LEU A 97 -13.65 14.40 12.78
C LEU A 97 -13.16 13.01 13.19
N ASP A 98 -14.04 12.01 13.13
CA ASP A 98 -13.65 10.64 13.37
C ASP A 98 -12.58 10.21 12.35
N ARG A 99 -11.52 9.55 12.84
CA ARG A 99 -10.39 9.10 12.03
C ARG A 99 -10.82 8.25 10.83
N THR A 100 -11.92 7.51 10.95
CA THR A 100 -12.49 6.67 9.89
C THR A 100 -12.91 7.47 8.66
N TYR A 101 -13.16 8.78 8.79
CA TYR A 101 -13.54 9.65 7.68
C TYR A 101 -12.38 10.47 7.11
N LEU A 102 -11.18 10.43 7.70
CA LEU A 102 -10.04 11.23 7.21
C LEU A 102 -9.70 10.92 5.75
N ASN A 103 -9.79 9.67 5.32
CA ASN A 103 -9.50 9.30 3.93
C ASN A 103 -10.59 9.76 2.93
N ARG A 104 -11.71 10.32 3.41
CA ARG A 104 -12.86 10.75 2.60
C ARG A 104 -12.95 12.27 2.44
N VAL A 105 -12.09 13.00 3.14
CA VAL A 105 -12.09 14.47 3.14
C VAL A 105 -10.77 15.02 2.60
N SER A 106 -10.85 16.21 2.00
CA SER A 106 -9.66 16.98 1.64
C SER A 106 -9.30 17.90 2.80
N TYR A 107 -8.02 17.93 3.16
CA TYR A 107 -7.49 18.82 4.19
C TYR A 107 -6.05 19.20 3.87
N SER A 108 -5.64 20.35 4.37
CA SER A 108 -4.26 20.80 4.37
C SER A 108 -3.44 20.07 5.44
N LYS A 109 -2.11 20.06 5.27
CA LYS A 109 -1.18 19.52 6.27
C LYS A 109 -1.36 20.18 7.64
N TRP A 110 -1.60 21.48 7.68
CA TRP A 110 -1.78 22.22 8.93
C TRP A 110 -3.05 21.82 9.67
N GLU A 111 -4.18 21.68 8.97
CA GLU A 111 -5.44 21.21 9.57
C GLU A 111 -5.28 19.82 10.16
N TYR A 112 -4.57 18.93 9.46
CA TYR A 112 -4.30 17.59 9.96
C TYR A 112 -3.45 17.60 11.24
N GLU A 113 -2.42 18.43 11.32
CA GLU A 113 -1.59 18.54 12.54
C GLU A 113 -2.38 19.12 13.72
N GLN A 114 -3.26 20.11 13.49
CA GLN A 114 -4.18 20.61 14.50
C GLN A 114 -5.12 19.50 15.00
N TRP A 115 -5.78 18.80 14.07
CA TRP A 115 -6.64 17.68 14.39
C TRP A 115 -5.90 16.58 15.17
N LYS A 116 -4.70 16.20 14.72
CA LYS A 116 -3.88 15.14 15.33
C LYS A 116 -3.44 15.48 16.75
N ARG A 117 -3.15 16.75 17.03
CA ARG A 117 -2.75 17.22 18.36
C ARG A 117 -3.84 16.99 19.41
N TYR A 118 -5.10 17.21 19.04
CA TYR A 118 -6.21 17.26 20.01
C TYR A 118 -7.20 16.10 19.91
N SER A 119 -7.25 15.37 18.78
CA SER A 119 -8.13 14.20 18.58
C SER A 119 -7.79 12.98 19.44
N ARG A 120 -6.62 12.97 20.11
CA ARG A 120 -6.25 11.87 21.03
C ARG A 120 -7.20 11.77 22.22
N GLY A 121 -7.71 12.90 22.70
CA GLY A 121 -8.67 12.93 23.81
C GLY A 121 -10.12 12.72 23.39
N SER A 122 -10.40 12.64 22.09
CA SER A 122 -11.75 12.40 21.56
C SER A 122 -11.98 10.92 21.20
N ARG A 123 -11.02 10.04 21.49
CA ARG A 123 -11.00 8.60 21.16
C ARG A 123 -11.23 7.72 22.37
#